data_AF-H3AAJ7-F1
#
_entry.id   AF-H3AAJ7-F1
#
_cell.length_a   1.000
_cell.length_b   1.000
_cell.length_c   1.000
_cell.angle_alpha   90.00
_cell.angle_beta   90.00
_cell.angle_gamma   90.00
#
_symmetry.space_group_name_H-M   'P 1'
#
loop_
_entity.id
_entity.type
_entity.pdbx_description
1 polymer ?
#
loop_
_entity_poly.entity_id
_entity_poly.type
_entity_poly.pdbx_seq_one_letter_code
_entity_poly.pdbx_strand_id
1 'polypeptide(L)'
;LGPSGTLATAPVAGHKKSKERITVALFCNASGTDLRKPIVIARAKRPRCFWKTFQPTLYTEYFSNAKAWMTSVIFQEIIRTFDRDLRFQGRQCILLLDNASSHAVTGMQLTNLKLHFLPPCTTSSIQPLDAGIIRAFKAHYRRQLVQLYVSCAEEGRIQTVDLCQALKMIRLAWRNVTASTVKNCWHHTGILPCDNAVTATDTDDDEDDMTLAEIQQLIRRLDPAAGPNAAAEYVSIDREVETMQELDDDTIVDIVSTLQEESCNGAEDDVDGQDKSEPEPAPVTSREACTALASAIRFYEGAGNVKALDSLWDMLSELQRQRHITQ
;
A
#
# COMPACT_ATOMS: atom_id res chain seq x y z
N LEU A 1 -2.89 6.74 -11.60
CA LEU A 1 -3.36 5.59 -10.78
C LEU A 1 -4.85 5.71 -10.43
N GLY A 2 -5.73 5.18 -11.29
CA GLY A 2 -7.17 5.11 -11.02
C GLY A 2 -7.65 3.66 -11.12
N PRO A 3 -8.72 3.26 -10.43
CA PRO A 3 -9.30 1.93 -10.55
C PRO A 3 -9.73 1.57 -11.98
N SER A 4 -9.78 0.27 -12.26
CA SER A 4 -10.17 -0.37 -13.52
C SER A 4 -11.61 -0.08 -13.96
N GLY A 5 -12.44 0.45 -13.06
CA GLY A 5 -13.68 1.16 -13.38
C GLY A 5 -13.70 2.49 -12.63
N THR A 6 -14.14 3.53 -13.34
CA THR A 6 -14.31 4.87 -12.79
C THR A 6 -15.67 4.95 -12.08
N LEU A 7 -15.81 5.84 -11.10
CA LEU A 7 -17.14 6.23 -10.57
C LEU A 7 -17.96 7.05 -11.59
N ALA A 8 -17.64 6.97 -12.88
CA ALA A 8 -18.30 7.72 -13.92
C ALA A 8 -19.57 6.97 -14.34
N THR A 9 -20.71 7.65 -14.20
CA THR A 9 -22.04 7.16 -14.60
C THR A 9 -22.27 7.13 -16.11
N ALA A 10 -21.34 7.72 -16.89
CA ALA A 10 -21.36 7.67 -18.35
C ALA A 10 -19.97 7.32 -18.91
N PRO A 11 -19.88 6.55 -20.01
CA PRO A 11 -18.64 6.35 -20.71
C PRO A 11 -18.13 7.69 -21.26
N VAL A 12 -16.98 8.15 -20.75
CA VAL A 12 -16.33 9.35 -21.29
C VAL A 12 -15.69 8.97 -22.62
N ALA A 13 -16.30 9.41 -23.72
CA ALA A 13 -15.82 9.11 -25.07
C ALA A 13 -14.37 9.61 -25.27
N GLY A 14 -13.47 8.72 -25.70
CA GLY A 14 -12.09 9.07 -26.08
C GLY A 14 -11.00 8.83 -25.03
N HIS A 15 -11.33 8.41 -23.80
CA HIS A 15 -10.29 8.11 -22.80
C HIS A 15 -9.88 6.62 -22.85
N LYS A 16 -8.65 6.34 -23.28
CA LYS A 16 -8.03 5.01 -23.14
C LYS A 16 -7.89 4.69 -21.65
N LYS A 17 -8.26 3.47 -21.24
CA LYS A 17 -7.98 2.96 -19.89
C LYS A 17 -6.48 3.15 -19.59
N SER A 18 -6.16 3.74 -18.45
CA SER A 18 -4.77 3.83 -18.01
C SER A 18 -4.21 2.42 -17.87
N LYS A 19 -3.08 2.16 -18.53
CA LYS A 19 -2.31 0.90 -18.40
C LYS A 19 -1.33 0.96 -17.23
N GLU A 20 -1.31 2.06 -16.50
CA GLU A 20 -0.51 2.19 -15.29
C GLU A 20 -1.00 1.19 -14.25
N ARG A 21 -0.09 0.36 -13.78
CA ARG A 21 -0.34 -0.62 -12.74
C ARG A 21 0.82 -0.61 -11.77
N ILE A 22 0.48 -0.88 -10.51
CA ILE A 22 1.44 -1.21 -9.45
C ILE A 22 0.96 -2.49 -8.79
N THR A 23 1.91 -3.31 -8.36
CA THR A 23 1.63 -4.49 -7.55
C THR A 23 1.93 -4.16 -6.09
N VAL A 24 1.02 -4.53 -5.19
CA VAL A 24 1.20 -4.37 -3.74
C VAL A 24 1.23 -5.75 -3.11
N ALA A 25 2.31 -6.08 -2.39
CA ALA A 25 2.40 -7.30 -1.60
C ALA A 25 2.41 -6.95 -0.10
N LEU A 26 1.67 -7.73 0.69
CA LEU A 26 1.40 -7.48 2.10
C LEU A 26 1.91 -8.66 2.94
N PHE A 27 2.42 -8.35 4.13
CA PHE A 27 3.03 -9.32 5.04
C PHE A 27 2.60 -8.98 6.46
N CYS A 28 2.00 -9.94 7.16
CA CYS A 28 1.59 -9.78 8.55
C CYS A 28 1.78 -11.07 9.36
N ASN A 29 1.96 -10.93 10.66
CA ASN A 29 1.94 -12.07 11.58
C ASN A 29 0.51 -12.43 12.02
N ALA A 30 0.36 -13.64 12.58
CA ALA A 30 -0.92 -14.19 13.06
C ALA A 30 -1.67 -13.31 14.07
N SER A 31 -0.95 -12.62 14.95
CA SER A 31 -1.56 -11.77 15.98
C SER A 31 -1.93 -10.37 15.48
N GLY A 32 -1.56 -10.00 14.25
CA GLY A 32 -1.76 -8.65 13.70
C GLY A 32 -0.91 -7.55 14.37
N THR A 33 0.06 -7.93 15.19
CA THR A 33 0.95 -6.97 15.90
C THR A 33 2.14 -6.54 15.06
N ASP A 34 2.50 -7.32 14.03
CA ASP A 34 3.57 -7.02 13.08
C ASP A 34 2.96 -6.97 11.68
N LEU A 35 2.59 -5.76 11.25
CA LEU A 35 2.25 -5.44 9.88
C LEU A 35 3.51 -4.89 9.21
N ARG A 36 4.23 -5.74 8.47
CA ARG A 36 5.46 -5.34 7.79
C ARG A 36 5.17 -4.26 6.77
N LYS A 37 6.17 -3.44 6.45
CA LYS A 37 6.04 -2.36 5.47
C LYS A 37 5.52 -2.95 4.14
N PRO A 38 4.49 -2.37 3.52
CA PRO A 38 3.94 -2.93 2.29
C PRO A 38 4.97 -2.80 1.17
N ILE A 39 5.01 -3.82 0.32
CA ILE A 39 5.93 -3.89 -0.82
C ILE A 39 5.18 -3.38 -2.03
N VAL A 40 5.80 -2.47 -2.78
CA VAL A 40 5.23 -1.91 -4.00
C VAL A 40 6.18 -2.13 -5.16
N ILE A 41 5.66 -2.70 -6.24
CA ILE A 41 6.38 -2.88 -7.50
C ILE A 41 5.70 -2.02 -8.56
N ALA A 42 6.46 -1.11 -9.15
CA ALA A 42 5.97 -0.22 -10.20
C ALA A 42 6.79 -0.39 -11.50
N ARG A 43 6.38 0.29 -12.57
CA ARG A 43 7.12 0.25 -13.85
C ARG A 43 8.42 1.02 -13.79
N ALA A 44 8.33 2.29 -13.40
CA ALA A 44 9.47 3.19 -13.34
C ALA A 44 10.24 3.02 -12.03
N LYS A 45 11.57 2.92 -12.10
CA LYS A 45 12.44 2.94 -10.91
C LYS A 45 12.34 4.26 -10.14
N ARG A 46 12.23 5.36 -10.87
CA ARG A 46 11.97 6.71 -10.33
C ARG A 46 11.03 7.49 -11.26
N PRO A 47 9.70 7.45 -11.06
CA PRO A 47 8.79 8.28 -11.86
C PRO A 47 9.04 9.77 -11.61
N ARG A 48 8.57 10.64 -12.51
CA ARG A 48 8.73 12.11 -12.41
C ARG A 48 8.15 12.70 -11.11
N CYS A 49 7.07 12.11 -10.58
CA CYS A 49 6.52 12.52 -9.29
C CYS A 49 7.45 12.24 -8.10
N PHE A 50 8.47 11.38 -8.24
CA PHE A 50 9.50 11.20 -7.22
C PHE A 50 10.56 12.29 -7.40
N TRP A 51 10.15 13.53 -7.14
CA TRP A 51 11.01 14.71 -7.06
C TRP A 51 12.30 14.41 -6.28
N LYS A 52 13.30 15.29 -6.33
CA LYS A 52 14.64 15.00 -5.77
C LYS A 52 14.60 14.62 -4.28
N THR A 53 13.61 15.15 -3.57
CA THR A 53 13.44 14.96 -2.12
C THR A 53 12.56 13.76 -1.74
N PHE A 54 11.81 13.18 -2.67
CA PHE A 54 10.87 12.11 -2.33
C PHE A 54 11.59 10.76 -2.14
N GLN A 55 11.37 10.17 -0.97
CA GLN A 55 11.94 8.88 -0.58
C GLN A 55 10.81 7.84 -0.44
N PRO A 56 10.61 6.95 -1.44
CA PRO A 56 9.55 5.95 -1.39
C PRO A 56 9.71 4.98 -0.22
N THR A 57 10.96 4.71 0.17
CA THR A 57 11.34 3.83 1.29
C THR A 57 10.80 4.29 2.64
N LEU A 58 10.44 5.57 2.80
CA LEU A 58 9.75 6.05 4.01
C LEU A 58 8.34 5.46 4.14
N TYR A 59 7.70 5.14 3.01
CA TYR A 59 6.32 4.68 2.95
C TYR A 59 6.20 3.17 2.72
N THR A 60 6.93 2.65 1.74
CA THR A 60 6.83 1.27 1.23
C THR A 60 8.22 0.68 0.96
N GLU A 61 8.35 -0.65 0.88
CA GLU A 61 9.52 -1.24 0.21
C GLU A 61 9.27 -1.15 -1.30
N TYR A 62 10.14 -0.48 -2.05
CA TYR A 62 9.85 -0.09 -3.42
C TYR A 62 10.77 -0.79 -4.41
N PHE A 63 10.18 -1.50 -5.37
CA PHE A 63 10.86 -2.20 -6.45
C PHE A 63 10.30 -1.73 -7.80
N SER A 64 11.02 -2.03 -8.87
CA SER A 64 10.56 -1.72 -10.23
C SER A 64 10.97 -2.77 -11.24
N ASN A 65 10.10 -3.03 -12.20
CA ASN A 65 10.40 -3.73 -13.45
C ASN A 65 9.40 -3.31 -14.52
N ALA A 66 9.71 -3.53 -15.81
CA ALA A 66 8.89 -3.06 -16.93
C ALA A 66 7.41 -3.48 -16.85
N LYS A 67 7.13 -4.62 -16.22
CA LYS A 67 5.77 -5.17 -16.06
C LYS A 67 5.10 -4.77 -14.75
N ALA A 68 5.80 -4.17 -13.79
CA ALA A 68 5.33 -3.89 -12.44
C ALA A 68 4.73 -5.12 -11.71
N TRP A 69 5.31 -6.29 -11.91
CA TRP A 69 4.83 -7.58 -11.37
C TRP A 69 5.81 -8.18 -10.35
N MET A 70 5.33 -9.09 -9.51
CA MET A 70 6.21 -9.88 -8.65
C MET A 70 7.03 -10.86 -9.51
N THR A 71 8.35 -10.86 -9.34
CA THR A 71 9.27 -11.83 -9.96
C THR A 71 9.97 -12.64 -8.88
N SER A 72 10.50 -13.82 -9.21
CA SER A 72 11.26 -14.61 -8.24
C SER A 72 12.53 -13.91 -7.77
N VAL A 73 13.16 -13.08 -8.59
CA VAL A 73 14.34 -12.29 -8.18
C VAL A 73 13.96 -11.30 -7.08
N ILE A 74 12.90 -10.50 -7.29
CA ILE A 74 12.39 -9.55 -6.29
C ILE A 74 11.96 -10.30 -5.03
N PHE A 75 11.21 -11.39 -5.19
CA PHE A 75 10.78 -12.22 -4.06
C PHE A 75 11.96 -12.75 -3.23
N GLN A 76 12.98 -13.31 -3.87
CA GLN A 76 14.15 -13.81 -3.17
C GLN A 76 14.93 -12.70 -2.45
N GLU A 77 15.00 -11.49 -3.02
CA GLU A 77 15.60 -10.32 -2.35
C GLU A 77 14.84 -9.94 -1.06
N ILE A 78 13.52 -9.89 -1.14
CA ILE A 78 12.63 -9.64 0.00
C ILE A 78 12.87 -10.68 1.10
N ILE A 79 12.85 -11.96 0.74
CA ILE A 79 13.03 -13.07 1.69
C ILE A 79 14.43 -13.07 2.32
N ARG A 80 15.50 -12.76 1.56
CA ARG A 80 16.86 -12.62 2.12
C ARG A 80 16.96 -11.47 3.11
N THR A 81 16.34 -10.33 2.79
CA THR A 81 16.28 -9.18 3.69
C THR A 81 15.51 -9.52 4.96
N PHE A 82 14.37 -10.20 4.84
CA PHE A 82 13.58 -10.62 6.00
C PHE A 82 14.34 -11.61 6.90
N ASP A 83 15.02 -12.63 6.34
CA ASP A 83 15.86 -13.53 7.13
C ASP A 83 17.00 -12.80 7.86
N ARG A 84 17.65 -11.83 7.20
CA ARG A 84 18.68 -10.99 7.82
C ARG A 84 18.12 -10.18 9.00
N ASP A 85 16.94 -9.60 8.84
CA ASP A 85 16.30 -8.83 9.92
C ASP A 85 15.94 -9.74 11.10
N LEU A 86 15.45 -10.95 10.84
CA LEU A 86 15.14 -11.93 11.87
C LEU A 86 16.40 -12.38 12.61
N ARG A 87 17.51 -12.60 11.89
CA ARG A 87 18.83 -12.87 12.48
C ARG A 87 19.27 -11.74 13.41
N PHE A 88 19.19 -10.49 12.95
CA PHE A 88 19.56 -9.33 13.75
C PHE A 88 18.72 -9.20 15.03
N GLN A 89 17.45 -9.58 14.95
CA GLN A 89 16.52 -9.59 16.09
C GLN A 89 16.65 -10.85 16.98
N GLY A 90 17.46 -11.84 16.60
CA GLY A 90 17.52 -13.13 17.30
C GLY A 90 16.21 -13.93 17.27
N ARG A 91 15.38 -13.72 16.25
CA ARG A 91 14.04 -14.34 16.12
C ARG A 91 14.05 -15.41 15.03
N GLN A 92 13.18 -16.40 15.19
CA GLN A 92 12.86 -17.37 14.14
C GLN A 92 11.40 -17.21 13.71
N CYS A 93 11.11 -17.41 12.42
CA CYS A 93 9.78 -17.24 11.85
C CYS A 93 9.48 -18.34 10.83
N ILE A 94 8.22 -18.74 10.77
CA ILE A 94 7.67 -19.53 9.66
C ILE A 94 6.83 -18.58 8.80
N LEU A 95 7.14 -18.50 7.52
CA LEU A 95 6.35 -17.74 6.54
C LEU A 95 5.53 -18.70 5.70
N LEU A 96 4.21 -18.50 5.70
CA LEU A 96 3.28 -19.26 4.87
C LEU A 96 3.12 -18.56 3.52
N LEU A 97 3.19 -19.33 2.43
CA LEU A 97 3.14 -18.83 1.06
C LEU A 97 2.17 -19.66 0.22
N ASP A 98 1.53 -19.04 -0.76
CA ASP A 98 0.87 -19.78 -1.84
C ASP A 98 1.89 -20.38 -2.82
N ASN A 99 1.41 -21.21 -3.75
CA ASN A 99 2.23 -21.84 -4.77
C ASN A 99 2.42 -20.98 -6.03
N ALA A 100 2.43 -19.65 -5.91
CA ALA A 100 2.75 -18.81 -7.06
C ALA A 100 4.15 -19.11 -7.61
N SER A 101 4.28 -19.10 -8.93
CA SER A 101 5.56 -19.33 -9.62
C SER A 101 6.64 -18.30 -9.25
N SER A 102 6.23 -17.06 -8.96
CA SER A 102 7.11 -16.01 -8.47
C SER A 102 7.67 -16.29 -7.08
N HIS A 103 7.14 -17.24 -6.33
CA HIS A 103 7.67 -17.65 -5.02
C HIS A 103 8.79 -18.71 -5.11
N ALA A 104 9.41 -18.87 -6.28
CA ALA A 104 10.53 -19.79 -6.47
C ALA A 104 11.75 -19.40 -5.63
N VAL A 105 12.21 -20.34 -4.78
CA VAL A 105 13.25 -20.14 -3.76
C VAL A 105 14.52 -20.96 -4.03
N THR A 106 14.75 -21.34 -5.29
CA THR A 106 15.89 -22.17 -5.70
C THR A 106 17.22 -21.56 -5.24
N GLY A 107 18.02 -22.33 -4.51
CA GLY A 107 19.36 -21.91 -4.07
C GLY A 107 19.39 -20.96 -2.86
N MET A 108 18.26 -20.72 -2.18
CA MET A 108 18.25 -19.91 -0.96
C MET A 108 18.66 -20.71 0.28
N GLN A 109 19.65 -20.20 1.02
CA GLN A 109 20.00 -20.68 2.35
C GLN A 109 19.49 -19.70 3.40
N LEU A 110 18.42 -20.09 4.09
CA LEU A 110 17.79 -19.30 5.16
C LEU A 110 18.09 -19.96 6.51
N THR A 111 18.28 -19.14 7.54
CA THR A 111 18.74 -19.60 8.86
C THR A 111 17.72 -19.32 9.96
N ASN A 112 16.99 -18.21 9.83
CA ASN A 112 16.01 -17.74 10.80
C ASN A 112 14.60 -17.67 10.21
N LEU A 113 14.47 -17.79 8.89
CA LEU A 113 13.20 -17.85 8.19
C LEU A 113 12.97 -19.24 7.57
N LYS A 114 11.88 -19.90 7.95
CA LYS A 114 11.42 -21.14 7.32
C LYS A 114 10.23 -20.85 6.43
N LEU A 115 10.32 -21.23 5.15
CA LEU A 115 9.22 -21.07 4.21
C LEU A 115 8.35 -22.34 4.24
N HIS A 116 7.03 -22.15 4.26
CA HIS A 116 6.06 -23.23 4.16
C HIS A 116 5.04 -22.91 3.08
N PHE A 117 4.99 -23.75 2.05
CA PHE A 117 4.02 -23.60 0.98
C PHE A 117 2.70 -24.26 1.37
N LEU A 118 1.62 -23.53 1.19
CA LEU A 118 0.26 -24.00 1.36
C LEU A 118 -0.07 -25.02 0.26
N PRO A 119 -0.98 -25.98 0.49
CA PRO A 119 -1.50 -26.84 -0.57
C PRO A 119 -1.96 -26.06 -1.83
N PRO A 120 -1.84 -26.65 -3.03
CA PRO A 120 -2.37 -26.03 -4.24
C PRO A 120 -3.88 -25.78 -4.16
N CYS A 121 -4.36 -24.70 -4.81
CA CYS A 121 -5.79 -24.36 -4.96
C CYS A 121 -6.56 -24.07 -3.66
N THR A 122 -5.89 -23.70 -2.56
CA THR A 122 -6.53 -23.41 -1.28
C THR A 122 -6.57 -21.91 -0.91
N THR A 123 -6.33 -21.01 -1.87
CA THR A 123 -6.15 -19.56 -1.62
C THR A 123 -7.28 -18.96 -0.80
N SER A 124 -8.55 -19.15 -1.15
CA SER A 124 -9.66 -18.61 -0.34
C SER A 124 -9.93 -19.36 0.96
N SER A 125 -9.46 -20.60 1.10
CA SER A 125 -9.80 -21.46 2.25
C SER A 125 -8.80 -21.34 3.39
N ILE A 126 -7.50 -21.29 3.08
CA ILE A 126 -6.47 -21.38 4.13
C ILE A 126 -5.48 -20.22 4.13
N GLN A 127 -5.46 -19.36 3.11
CA GLN A 127 -4.53 -18.23 3.08
C GLN A 127 -5.14 -17.03 3.82
N PRO A 128 -4.61 -16.62 4.98
CA PRO A 128 -5.24 -15.57 5.80
C PRO A 128 -5.33 -14.21 5.09
N LEU A 129 -4.36 -13.91 4.22
CA LEU A 129 -4.38 -12.69 3.42
C LEU A 129 -5.62 -12.62 2.50
N ASP A 130 -5.99 -13.76 1.90
CA ASP A 130 -7.15 -13.88 1.02
C ASP A 130 -8.47 -14.11 1.79
N ALA A 131 -8.39 -14.49 3.07
CA ALA A 131 -9.54 -14.70 3.95
C ALA A 131 -10.18 -13.40 4.48
N GLY A 132 -9.66 -12.22 4.11
CA GLY A 132 -10.28 -10.93 4.45
C GLY A 132 -9.30 -9.77 4.62
N ILE A 133 -8.03 -10.04 4.96
CA ILE A 133 -7.03 -8.99 5.23
C ILE A 133 -6.81 -8.09 4.02
N ILE A 134 -6.67 -8.67 2.81
CA ILE A 134 -6.52 -7.89 1.56
C ILE A 134 -7.79 -7.07 1.28
N ARG A 135 -8.97 -7.61 1.58
CA ARG A 135 -10.25 -6.90 1.41
C ARG A 135 -10.32 -5.68 2.32
N ALA A 136 -9.97 -5.81 3.59
CA ALA A 136 -9.91 -4.70 4.56
C ALA A 136 -8.90 -3.63 4.13
N PHE A 137 -7.69 -4.05 3.72
CA PHE A 137 -6.70 -3.13 3.13
C PHE A 137 -7.25 -2.35 1.93
N LYS A 138 -7.89 -3.04 0.98
CA LYS A 138 -8.52 -2.41 -0.19
C LYS A 138 -9.60 -1.43 0.23
N ALA A 139 -10.46 -1.77 1.20
CA ALA A 139 -11.48 -0.87 1.71
C ALA A 139 -10.87 0.44 2.25
N HIS A 140 -9.84 0.36 3.10
CA HIS A 140 -9.16 1.56 3.60
C HIS A 140 -8.44 2.37 2.51
N TYR A 141 -7.86 1.71 1.51
CA TYR A 141 -7.25 2.40 0.37
C TYR A 141 -8.31 3.11 -0.49
N ARG A 142 -9.41 2.42 -0.82
CA ARG A 142 -10.53 2.98 -1.59
C ARG A 142 -11.19 4.12 -0.85
N ARG A 143 -11.40 4.04 0.46
CA ARG A 143 -11.94 5.14 1.28
C ARG A 143 -11.12 6.42 1.08
N GLN A 144 -9.79 6.33 1.18
CA GLN A 144 -8.91 7.49 0.98
C GLN A 144 -9.01 8.06 -0.45
N LEU A 145 -9.14 7.20 -1.47
CA LEU A 145 -9.34 7.64 -2.84
C LEU A 145 -10.66 8.40 -3.02
N VAL A 146 -11.78 7.86 -2.52
CA VAL A 146 -13.08 8.53 -2.67
C VAL A 146 -13.10 9.84 -1.86
N GLN A 147 -12.49 9.89 -0.68
CA GLN A 147 -12.34 11.13 0.10
C GLN A 147 -11.57 12.19 -0.68
N LEU A 148 -10.46 11.82 -1.34
CA LEU A 148 -9.72 12.74 -2.20
C LEU A 148 -10.58 13.22 -3.36
N TYR A 149 -11.31 12.33 -4.02
CA TYR A 149 -12.17 12.71 -5.15
C TYR A 149 -13.31 13.65 -4.75
N VAL A 150 -13.92 13.44 -3.58
CA VAL A 150 -14.90 14.35 -3.00
C VAL A 150 -14.28 15.73 -2.76
N SER A 151 -13.11 15.81 -2.11
CA SER A 151 -12.43 17.08 -1.86
C SER A 151 -12.08 17.81 -3.16
N CYS A 152 -11.53 17.10 -4.15
CA CYS A 152 -11.23 17.68 -5.45
C CYS A 152 -12.49 18.20 -6.16
N ALA A 153 -13.61 17.47 -6.09
CA ALA A 153 -14.88 17.89 -6.68
C ALA A 153 -15.42 19.17 -6.02
N GLU A 154 -15.35 19.27 -4.68
CA GLU A 154 -15.78 20.45 -3.92
C GLU A 154 -14.93 21.69 -4.22
N GLU A 155 -13.64 21.48 -4.54
CA GLU A 155 -12.69 22.54 -4.87
C GLU A 155 -12.59 22.83 -6.38
N GLY A 156 -13.34 22.11 -7.22
CA GLY A 156 -13.28 22.23 -8.68
C GLY A 156 -11.94 21.80 -9.30
N ARG A 157 -11.18 20.92 -8.62
CA ARG A 157 -9.88 20.40 -9.07
C ARG A 157 -10.02 19.07 -9.82
N ILE A 158 -9.07 18.82 -10.72
CA ILE A 158 -9.00 17.56 -11.46
C ILE A 158 -8.62 16.42 -10.50
N GLN A 159 -9.31 15.30 -10.61
CA GLN A 159 -9.07 14.10 -9.82
C GLN A 159 -7.87 13.33 -10.40
N THR A 160 -6.69 13.51 -9.83
CA THR A 160 -5.50 12.72 -10.20
C THR A 160 -4.82 12.16 -8.96
N VAL A 161 -4.24 10.97 -9.12
CA VAL A 161 -3.43 10.31 -8.09
C VAL A 161 -2.15 9.83 -8.75
N ASP A 162 -1.06 10.47 -8.38
CA ASP A 162 0.29 10.09 -8.76
C ASP A 162 0.84 8.98 -7.85
N LEU A 163 2.02 8.46 -8.18
CA LEU A 163 2.62 7.37 -7.42
C LEU A 163 3.00 7.81 -6.00
N CYS A 164 3.46 9.05 -5.81
CA CYS A 164 3.77 9.60 -4.49
C CYS A 164 2.57 9.54 -3.54
N GLN A 165 1.42 10.01 -4.00
CA GLN A 165 0.19 10.01 -3.23
C GLN A 165 -0.31 8.59 -3.01
N ALA A 166 -0.21 7.71 -4.02
CA ALA A 166 -0.57 6.31 -3.86
C ALA A 166 0.29 5.59 -2.81
N LEU A 167 1.61 5.80 -2.76
CA LEU A 167 2.48 5.19 -1.75
C LEU A 167 2.11 5.64 -0.32
N LYS A 168 1.77 6.92 -0.15
CA LYS A 168 1.26 7.45 1.13
C LYS A 168 -0.05 6.78 1.53
N MET A 169 -0.98 6.67 0.60
CA MET A 169 -2.29 6.04 0.82
C MET A 169 -2.17 4.55 1.11
N ILE A 170 -1.27 3.83 0.43
CA ILE A 170 -0.97 2.41 0.66
C ILE A 170 -0.45 2.21 2.08
N ARG A 171 0.54 3.03 2.50
CA ARG A 171 1.06 2.96 3.87
C ARG A 171 -0.05 3.19 4.90
N LEU A 172 -0.87 4.22 4.71
CA LEU A 172 -1.94 4.55 5.65
C LEU A 172 -3.04 3.48 5.66
N ALA A 173 -3.43 2.97 4.50
CA ALA A 173 -4.41 1.90 4.38
C ALA A 173 -3.95 0.64 5.11
N TRP A 174 -2.67 0.26 4.93
CA TRP A 174 -2.13 -0.91 5.60
C TRP A 174 -2.04 -0.76 7.11
N ARG A 175 -1.70 0.43 7.61
CA ARG A 175 -1.69 0.73 9.05
C ARG A 175 -3.07 0.72 9.70
N ASN A 176 -4.12 0.89 8.91
CA ASN A 176 -5.50 0.92 9.40
C ASN A 176 -6.12 -0.48 9.49
N VAL A 177 -5.52 -1.49 8.84
CA VAL A 177 -5.93 -2.88 9.05
C VAL A 177 -5.67 -3.25 10.50
N THR A 178 -6.72 -3.68 11.21
CA THR A 178 -6.64 -3.92 12.64
C THR A 178 -6.10 -5.30 12.97
N ALA A 179 -5.54 -5.43 14.17
CA ALA A 179 -5.04 -6.71 14.66
C ALA A 179 -6.17 -7.74 14.82
N SER A 180 -7.40 -7.28 15.07
CA SER A 180 -8.59 -8.10 15.21
C SER A 180 -9.03 -8.67 13.86
N THR A 181 -9.11 -7.84 12.80
CA THR A 181 -9.31 -8.31 11.42
C THR A 181 -8.31 -9.41 11.04
N VAL A 182 -7.02 -9.21 11.34
CA VAL A 182 -5.98 -10.20 11.07
C VAL A 182 -6.26 -11.50 11.82
N LYS A 183 -6.45 -11.45 13.14
CA LYS A 183 -6.73 -12.64 13.96
C LYS A 183 -7.97 -13.40 13.48
N ASN A 184 -9.05 -12.70 13.16
CA ASN A 184 -10.30 -13.31 12.66
C ASN A 184 -10.05 -14.06 11.35
N CYS A 185 -9.28 -13.46 10.43
CA CYS A 185 -8.89 -14.14 9.18
C CYS A 185 -8.05 -15.40 9.45
N TRP A 186 -7.10 -15.36 10.38
CA TRP A 186 -6.31 -16.53 10.77
C TRP A 186 -7.10 -17.61 11.50
N HIS A 187 -8.12 -17.24 12.29
CA HIS A 187 -9.04 -18.20 12.90
C HIS A 187 -9.96 -18.83 11.84
N HIS A 188 -10.45 -18.03 10.89
CA HIS A 188 -11.30 -18.50 9.80
C HIS A 188 -10.61 -19.54 8.93
N THR A 189 -9.29 -19.42 8.73
CA THR A 189 -8.52 -20.40 7.94
C THR A 189 -8.27 -21.72 8.65
N GLY A 190 -8.53 -21.80 9.97
CA GLY A 190 -8.32 -23.00 10.77
C GLY A 190 -6.85 -23.41 10.95
N ILE A 191 -5.89 -22.56 10.58
CA ILE A 191 -4.46 -22.84 10.74
C ILE A 191 -4.04 -22.77 12.22
N LEU A 192 -4.60 -21.82 12.96
CA LEU A 192 -4.33 -21.67 14.38
C LEU A 192 -5.30 -22.52 15.20
N PRO A 193 -4.86 -23.10 16.33
CA PRO A 193 -5.76 -23.76 17.27
C PRO A 193 -6.89 -22.82 17.67
N CYS A 194 -8.12 -23.34 17.75
CA CYS A 194 -9.21 -22.61 18.38
C CYS A 194 -8.94 -22.56 19.89
N ASP A 195 -8.65 -21.38 20.44
CA ASP A 195 -8.73 -21.20 21.87
C ASP A 195 -10.21 -21.32 22.26
N ASN A 196 -10.58 -22.37 22.99
CA ASN A 196 -11.93 -22.61 23.51
C ASN A 196 -12.45 -21.51 24.48
N ALA A 197 -11.79 -20.35 24.52
CA ALA A 197 -12.07 -19.24 25.42
C ALA A 197 -12.46 -17.93 24.70
N VAL A 198 -12.44 -17.88 23.36
CA VAL A 198 -13.00 -16.74 22.62
C VAL A 198 -14.33 -17.16 22.02
N THR A 199 -15.39 -17.00 22.81
CA THR A 199 -16.73 -16.83 22.26
C THR A 199 -16.66 -15.80 21.15
N ALA A 200 -17.28 -16.09 20.01
CA ALA A 200 -17.60 -15.12 18.97
C ALA A 200 -18.09 -13.82 19.61
N THR A 201 -17.21 -12.83 19.74
CA THR A 201 -17.61 -11.46 19.97
C THR A 201 -17.60 -10.83 18.60
N ASP A 202 -18.80 -10.72 18.06
CA ASP A 202 -19.20 -10.12 16.79
C ASP A 202 -18.88 -8.61 16.71
N THR A 203 -17.65 -8.18 17.03
CA THR A 203 -17.31 -6.75 17.13
C THR A 203 -16.55 -6.17 15.94
N ASP A 204 -16.03 -6.98 15.01
CA ASP A 204 -15.27 -6.48 13.85
C ASP A 204 -16.03 -6.55 12.52
N ASP A 205 -17.14 -7.31 12.44
CA ASP A 205 -18.11 -7.12 11.37
C ASP A 205 -18.55 -5.64 11.35
N ASP A 206 -18.59 -4.98 12.52
CA ASP A 206 -18.88 -3.57 12.65
C ASP A 206 -17.82 -2.65 11.99
N GLU A 207 -16.51 -2.87 12.13
CA GLU A 207 -15.50 -1.90 11.61
C GLU A 207 -15.37 -1.93 10.08
N ASP A 208 -15.36 -3.13 9.49
CA ASP A 208 -15.32 -3.29 8.04
C ASP A 208 -16.65 -2.82 7.41
N ASP A 209 -17.80 -3.08 8.06
CA ASP A 209 -19.10 -2.58 7.63
C ASP A 209 -19.20 -1.06 7.78
N MET A 210 -18.67 -0.48 8.86
CA MET A 210 -18.58 0.97 9.03
C MET A 210 -17.68 1.61 7.96
N THR A 211 -16.54 1.02 7.65
CA THR A 211 -15.67 1.50 6.56
C THR A 211 -16.39 1.44 5.21
N LEU A 212 -17.14 0.37 4.96
CA LEU A 212 -17.91 0.21 3.72
C LEU A 212 -19.08 1.21 3.64
N ALA A 213 -19.77 1.45 4.75
CA ALA A 213 -20.83 2.44 4.87
C ALA A 213 -20.31 3.87 4.62
N GLU A 214 -19.14 4.22 5.18
CA GLU A 214 -18.46 5.48 4.90
C GLU A 214 -18.14 5.64 3.40
N ILE A 215 -17.59 4.59 2.77
CA ILE A 215 -17.32 4.60 1.32
C ILE A 215 -18.62 4.80 0.55
N GLN A 216 -19.71 4.12 0.93
CA GLN A 216 -21.01 4.25 0.27
C GLN A 216 -21.56 5.68 0.38
N GLN A 217 -21.42 6.31 1.55
CA GLN A 217 -21.83 7.71 1.74
C GLN A 217 -20.99 8.66 0.89
N LEU A 218 -19.67 8.46 0.83
CA LEU A 218 -18.78 9.27 0.00
C LEU A 218 -19.07 9.11 -1.49
N ILE A 219 -19.34 7.88 -1.96
CA ILE A 219 -19.75 7.62 -3.34
C ILE A 219 -21.05 8.36 -3.65
N ARG A 220 -22.06 8.32 -2.76
CA ARG A 220 -23.33 9.05 -2.96
C ARG A 220 -23.18 10.57 -3.04
N ARG A 221 -22.12 11.14 -2.45
CA ARG A 221 -21.80 12.58 -2.60
C ARG A 221 -21.30 12.91 -4.00
N LEU A 222 -20.59 11.98 -4.64
CA LEU A 222 -20.10 12.12 -6.02
C LEU A 222 -21.18 11.76 -7.05
N ASP A 223 -21.95 10.72 -6.75
CA ASP A 223 -23.04 10.20 -7.58
C ASP A 223 -24.28 9.88 -6.71
N PRO A 224 -25.25 10.81 -6.62
CA PRO A 224 -26.48 10.59 -5.86
C PRO A 224 -27.32 9.40 -6.34
N ALA A 225 -27.10 8.91 -7.57
CA ALA A 225 -27.82 7.77 -8.14
C ALA A 225 -27.14 6.40 -7.84
N ALA A 226 -25.99 6.40 -7.15
CA ALA A 226 -25.26 5.19 -6.84
C ALA A 226 -26.11 4.17 -6.05
N GLY A 227 -26.13 2.93 -6.54
CA GLY A 227 -26.87 1.83 -5.94
C GLY A 227 -26.39 1.47 -4.52
N PRO A 228 -27.17 0.67 -3.76
CA PRO A 228 -26.86 0.32 -2.38
C PRO A 228 -25.57 -0.49 -2.19
N ASN A 229 -25.08 -1.17 -3.24
CA ASN A 229 -23.88 -2.01 -3.20
C ASN A 229 -22.64 -1.37 -3.87
N ALA A 230 -22.74 -0.10 -4.27
CA ALA A 230 -21.68 0.57 -5.04
C ALA A 230 -20.32 0.55 -4.33
N ALA A 231 -20.31 0.66 -3.00
CA ALA A 231 -19.08 0.56 -2.21
C ALA A 231 -18.41 -0.82 -2.32
N ALA A 232 -19.19 -1.91 -2.21
CA ALA A 232 -18.66 -3.27 -2.28
C ALA A 232 -18.11 -3.59 -3.68
N GLU A 233 -18.82 -3.16 -4.71
CA GLU A 233 -18.38 -3.25 -6.10
C GLU A 233 -17.08 -2.46 -6.32
N TYR A 234 -17.00 -1.23 -5.81
CA TYR A 234 -15.81 -0.40 -5.94
C TYR A 234 -14.59 -0.96 -5.19
N VAL A 235 -14.78 -1.54 -4.00
CA VAL A 235 -13.70 -2.20 -3.25
C VAL A 235 -13.14 -3.41 -4.00
N SER A 236 -13.97 -4.11 -4.76
CA SER A 236 -13.61 -5.34 -5.48
C SER A 236 -13.30 -5.13 -6.98
N ILE A 237 -13.22 -3.89 -7.44
CA ILE A 237 -13.12 -3.51 -8.86
C ILE A 237 -11.88 -4.05 -9.59
N ASP A 238 -10.84 -4.42 -8.84
CA ASP A 238 -9.58 -4.98 -9.34
C ASP A 238 -9.47 -6.50 -9.16
N ARG A 239 -10.57 -7.19 -8.85
CA ARG A 239 -10.60 -8.65 -8.62
C ARG A 239 -10.07 -9.48 -9.80
N GLU A 240 -10.23 -9.02 -11.04
CA GLU A 240 -9.84 -9.74 -12.26
C GLU A 240 -8.46 -9.34 -12.80
N VAL A 241 -7.69 -8.52 -12.07
CA VAL A 241 -6.38 -8.04 -12.54
C VAL A 241 -5.27 -9.04 -12.20
N GLU A 242 -4.55 -9.53 -13.20
CA GLU A 242 -3.38 -10.42 -13.02
C GLU A 242 -2.16 -9.68 -12.44
N THR A 243 -1.50 -10.30 -11.45
CA THR A 243 -0.43 -9.69 -10.64
C THR A 243 0.92 -10.41 -10.70
N MET A 244 1.04 -11.53 -11.44
CA MET A 244 2.21 -12.42 -11.40
C MET A 244 2.64 -12.89 -12.79
N GLN A 245 3.92 -13.28 -12.93
CA GLN A 245 4.47 -13.88 -14.14
C GLN A 245 5.46 -15.00 -13.82
N GLU A 246 5.54 -15.99 -14.71
CA GLU A 246 6.69 -16.89 -14.80
C GLU A 246 7.86 -16.19 -15.49
N LEU A 247 9.09 -16.44 -15.03
CA LEU A 247 10.28 -15.96 -15.71
C LEU A 247 10.39 -16.64 -17.08
N ASP A 248 10.22 -15.87 -18.15
CA ASP A 248 10.62 -16.26 -19.50
C ASP A 248 12.06 -15.77 -19.77
N ASP A 249 12.73 -16.38 -20.76
CA ASP A 249 14.13 -16.10 -21.09
C ASP A 249 14.35 -14.62 -21.44
N ASP A 250 13.35 -13.93 -21.99
CA ASP A 250 13.38 -12.50 -22.32
C ASP A 250 13.41 -11.62 -21.06
N THR A 251 12.70 -12.01 -19.99
CA THR A 251 12.72 -11.30 -18.70
C THR A 251 14.06 -11.51 -17.96
N ILE A 252 14.74 -12.64 -18.17
CA ILE A 252 16.08 -12.89 -17.63
C ILE A 252 17.10 -11.91 -18.23
N VAL A 253 17.01 -11.66 -19.54
CA VAL A 253 17.90 -10.70 -20.23
C VAL A 253 17.71 -9.29 -19.66
N ASP A 254 16.48 -8.82 -19.46
CA ASP A 254 16.18 -7.48 -18.92
C ASP A 254 16.70 -7.30 -17.48
N ILE A 255 16.59 -8.34 -16.64
CA ILE A 255 17.13 -8.36 -15.26
C ILE A 255 18.67 -8.35 -15.27
N VAL A 256 19.30 -9.10 -16.17
CA VAL A 256 20.77 -9.14 -16.28
C VAL A 256 21.31 -7.82 -16.84
N SER A 257 20.61 -7.19 -17.77
CA SER A 257 20.95 -5.87 -18.30
C SER A 257 20.86 -4.79 -17.22
N THR A 258 19.79 -4.79 -16.40
CA THR A 258 19.67 -3.82 -15.27
C THR A 258 20.70 -4.05 -14.15
N LEU A 259 21.17 -5.28 -13.95
CA LEU A 259 22.28 -5.57 -13.01
C LEU A 259 23.65 -5.19 -13.58
N GLN A 260 23.83 -5.19 -14.90
CA GLN A 260 25.08 -4.76 -15.56
C GLN A 260 25.20 -3.23 -15.67
N GLU A 261 24.08 -2.51 -15.74
CA GLU A 261 24.04 -1.04 -15.66
C GLU A 261 24.48 -0.49 -14.29
N GLU A 262 24.54 -1.31 -13.24
CA GLU A 262 25.12 -0.91 -11.95
C GLU A 262 26.63 -0.64 -12.04
N SER A 263 27.29 -0.93 -13.18
CA SER A 263 28.71 -0.64 -13.37
C SER A 263 29.02 0.57 -14.25
N CYS A 264 28.11 1.11 -15.07
CA CYS A 264 28.47 2.18 -16.02
C CYS A 264 27.27 3.08 -16.40
N ASN A 265 27.27 4.30 -15.88
CA ASN A 265 26.58 5.53 -16.33
C ASN A 265 25.06 5.53 -16.58
N GLY A 266 24.42 6.56 -16.01
CA GLY A 266 23.00 6.85 -16.19
C GLY A 266 22.58 6.99 -17.65
N ALA A 267 21.47 6.33 -17.98
CA ALA A 267 20.70 6.58 -19.19
C ALA A 267 19.26 6.92 -18.77
N GLU A 268 18.79 8.05 -19.30
CA GLU A 268 17.41 8.52 -19.23
C GLU A 268 16.58 7.69 -20.21
N ASP A 269 15.74 6.79 -19.71
CA ASP A 269 14.67 6.21 -20.55
C ASP A 269 13.46 7.14 -20.54
N ASP A 270 13.51 8.09 -21.48
CA ASP A 270 12.41 8.93 -21.90
C ASP A 270 11.56 8.15 -22.92
N VAL A 271 10.31 7.84 -22.55
CA VAL A 271 9.29 7.43 -23.52
C VAL A 271 8.18 8.48 -23.53
N ASP A 272 8.29 9.30 -24.57
CA ASP A 272 7.35 10.18 -25.26
C ASP A 272 6.00 10.56 -24.61
N GLY A 273 5.82 11.87 -24.51
CA GLY A 273 4.64 12.56 -24.02
C GLY A 273 4.99 14.01 -23.74
N GLN A 274 4.94 14.87 -24.77
CA GLN A 274 4.98 16.32 -24.62
C GLN A 274 3.82 16.77 -23.71
N ASP A 275 4.12 17.00 -22.44
CA ASP A 275 3.24 17.74 -21.55
C ASP A 275 4.09 18.59 -20.59
N LYS A 276 3.63 19.81 -20.32
CA LYS A 276 4.38 20.85 -19.62
C LYS A 276 4.78 20.36 -18.22
N SER A 277 6.09 20.33 -17.93
CA SER A 277 6.58 19.94 -16.62
C SER A 277 6.02 20.86 -15.53
N GLU A 278 5.25 20.30 -14.60
CA GLU A 278 4.93 21.00 -13.37
C GLU A 278 6.23 21.21 -12.57
N PRO A 279 6.51 22.43 -12.09
CA PRO A 279 7.73 22.72 -11.34
C PRO A 279 7.77 21.92 -10.03
N GLU A 280 8.95 21.41 -9.67
CA GLU A 280 9.16 20.73 -8.38
C GLU A 280 8.70 21.64 -7.23
N PRO A 281 7.85 21.15 -6.32
CA PRO A 281 7.43 21.95 -5.17
C PRO A 281 8.65 22.26 -4.29
N ALA A 282 8.77 23.53 -3.88
CA ALA A 282 9.87 23.94 -3.01
C ALA A 282 9.85 23.11 -1.71
N PRO A 283 11.02 22.67 -1.21
CA PRO A 283 11.09 21.93 0.03
C PRO A 283 10.57 22.80 1.18
N VAL A 284 9.66 22.24 1.98
CA VAL A 284 9.08 22.92 3.14
C VAL A 284 10.17 23.19 4.17
N THR A 285 10.31 24.45 4.57
CA THR A 285 11.28 24.83 5.60
C THR A 285 10.80 24.41 6.99
N SER A 286 11.74 24.20 7.92
CA SER A 286 11.40 23.93 9.34
C SER A 286 10.46 25.00 9.93
N ARG A 287 10.61 26.26 9.53
CA ARG A 287 9.75 27.37 9.97
C ARG A 287 8.31 27.24 9.45
N GLU A 288 8.14 26.92 8.18
CA GLU A 288 6.81 26.68 7.58
C GLU A 288 6.12 25.48 8.22
N ALA A 289 6.85 24.39 8.44
CA ALA A 289 6.33 23.20 9.11
C ALA A 289 5.84 23.51 10.54
N CYS A 290 6.62 24.26 11.32
CA CYS A 290 6.20 24.71 12.66
C CYS A 290 4.93 25.58 12.60
N THR A 291 4.85 26.48 11.62
CA THR A 291 3.70 27.39 11.45
C THR A 291 2.43 26.63 11.05
N ALA A 292 2.57 25.61 10.21
CA ALA A 292 1.48 24.72 9.83
C ALA A 292 0.97 23.92 11.04
N LEU A 293 1.85 23.32 11.83
CA LEU A 293 1.47 22.60 13.06
C LEU A 293 0.80 23.52 14.08
N ALA A 294 1.32 24.73 14.31
CA ALA A 294 0.69 25.71 15.19
C ALA A 294 -0.72 26.11 14.72
N SER A 295 -0.96 26.13 13.40
CA SER A 295 -2.29 26.39 12.86
C SER A 295 -3.25 25.21 13.07
N ALA A 296 -2.76 23.98 12.91
CA ALA A 296 -3.52 22.78 13.23
C ALA A 296 -3.88 22.67 14.73
N ILE A 297 -2.94 23.01 15.62
CA ILE A 297 -3.17 23.05 17.07
C ILE A 297 -4.33 23.99 17.40
N ARG A 298 -4.28 25.24 16.92
CA ARG A 298 -5.37 26.22 17.15
C ARG A 298 -6.73 25.74 16.67
N PHE A 299 -6.77 25.03 15.54
CA PHE A 299 -8.01 24.43 15.05
C PHE A 299 -8.55 23.38 16.02
N TYR A 300 -7.71 22.44 16.47
CA TYR A 300 -8.13 21.37 17.39
C TYR A 300 -8.38 21.84 18.82
N GLU A 301 -7.80 22.97 19.25
CA GLU A 301 -8.15 23.66 20.50
C GLU A 301 -9.62 24.10 20.46
N GLY A 302 -10.05 24.71 19.35
CA GLY A 302 -11.45 25.10 19.14
C GLY A 302 -12.41 23.91 19.06
N ALA A 303 -11.93 22.75 18.60
CA ALA A 303 -12.72 21.52 18.47
C ALA A 303 -12.74 20.65 19.74
N GLY A 304 -11.91 20.96 20.75
CA GLY A 304 -11.84 20.20 22.01
C GLY A 304 -11.24 18.79 21.87
N ASN A 305 -10.45 18.51 20.83
CA ASN A 305 -9.87 17.18 20.59
C ASN A 305 -8.50 17.02 21.26
N VAL A 306 -8.50 16.66 22.55
CA VAL A 306 -7.29 16.56 23.39
C VAL A 306 -6.26 15.59 22.81
N LYS A 307 -6.67 14.42 22.32
CA LYS A 307 -5.74 13.41 21.78
C LYS A 307 -4.99 13.91 20.54
N ALA A 308 -5.69 14.63 19.66
CA ALA A 308 -5.05 15.24 18.48
C ALA A 308 -4.08 16.34 18.90
N LEU A 309 -4.42 17.13 19.92
CA LEU A 309 -3.55 18.20 20.45
C LEU A 309 -2.24 17.64 20.99
N ASP A 310 -2.29 16.62 21.84
CA ASP A 310 -1.08 16.02 22.42
C ASP A 310 -0.13 15.52 21.31
N SER A 311 -0.69 14.81 20.32
CA SER A 311 0.08 14.31 19.17
C SER A 311 0.72 15.44 18.35
N LEU A 312 0.01 16.55 18.15
CA LEU A 312 0.52 17.71 17.41
C LEU A 312 1.61 18.46 18.19
N TRP A 313 1.45 18.57 19.51
CA TRP A 313 2.47 19.18 20.39
C TRP A 313 3.76 18.36 20.44
N ASP A 314 3.67 17.03 20.50
CA ASP A 314 4.83 16.14 20.44
C ASP A 314 5.60 16.31 19.12
N MET A 315 4.88 16.33 17.99
CA MET A 315 5.49 16.55 16.67
C MET A 315 6.14 17.94 16.55
N LEU A 316 5.49 18.98 17.08
CA LEU A 316 6.03 20.33 17.07
C LEU A 316 7.32 20.43 17.91
N SER A 317 7.33 19.81 19.08
CA SER A 317 8.48 19.78 19.99
C SER A 317 9.68 19.08 19.35
N GLU A 318 9.45 17.96 18.67
CA GLU A 318 10.50 17.23 17.96
C GLU A 318 11.10 18.06 16.81
N LEU A 319 10.28 18.73 16.00
CA LEU A 319 10.76 19.61 14.94
C LEU A 319 11.60 20.78 15.47
N GLN A 320 11.19 21.37 16.59
CA GLN A 320 11.95 22.43 17.25
C GLN A 320 13.29 21.91 17.77
N ARG A 321 13.33 20.71 18.35
CA ARG A 321 14.57 20.07 18.83
C ARG A 321 15.56 19.82 17.69
N GLN A 322 15.10 19.31 16.55
CA GLN A 322 15.94 19.07 15.37
C GLN A 322 16.54 20.38 14.83
N ARG A 323 15.80 21.48 14.90
CA ARG A 323 16.28 22.81 14.49
C ARG A 323 17.46 23.28 15.35
N HIS A 324 17.46 23.03 16.65
CA HIS A 324 18.55 23.42 17.56
C HIS A 324 19.84 22.62 17.37
N ILE A 325 19.77 21.42 16.79
CA ILE A 325 20.95 20.57 16.52
C ILE A 325 21.64 20.95 15.20
N THR A 326 20.92 21.64 14.31
CA THR A 326 21.38 21.94 12.93
C THR A 326 21.82 23.40 12.74
N GLN A 327 21.88 24.19 13.81
CA GLN A 327 22.40 25.57 13.85
C GLN A 327 23.73 25.61 14.58
#